data_AF-A0A561EWJ5-F1
#
_entry.id   AF-A0A561EWJ5-F1
#
_cell.length_a   1.000
_cell.length_b   1.000
_cell.length_c   1.000
_cell.angle_alpha   90.00
_cell.angle_beta   90.00
_cell.angle_gamma   90.00
#
_symmetry.space_group_name_H-M   'P 1'
#
loop_
_entity.id
_entity.type
_entity.pdbx_description
1 polymer ?
#
loop_
_entity_poly.entity_id
_entity_poly.type
_entity_poly.pdbx_seq_one_letter_code
_entity_poly.pdbx_strand_id
1 'polypeptide(L)'
;MPQWKTLLDGVLAVPEKVYETFQNNGGWDNDTRFGRQFGENGVAWCAIFDWCMYSDAGLADIVPKTDNVGTFSTWAQKHGQWSEFPSIGAWVNFSNGGHTELVIGFDQNNVITKGGNSLQSGAVDNGQGNGVFSHNSPRRAAKIVGYFAPHFPDGVCPPTADPSDPRGAAAVASWRHGDPIPPQNDGGQQEAAGRPAPPAAPRLMEADMASGQIPTGYGADTVGNVTDPSKCTVIFMNGPHSGKIGDVYNYFFCDHGKAKLRVAFNGPNGWRIQQVTVDSASGAVPVAPEDKESHASVCRMPLADNDTASANIPIGWGTNVFAA
;
A
#
# COMPACT_ATOMS: atom_id res chain seq x y z
N MET A 1 -4.85 -6.57 -6.79
CA MET A 1 -4.82 -5.09 -6.68
C MET A 1 -3.52 -4.63 -7.29
N PRO A 2 -3.48 -3.53 -8.06
CA PRO A 2 -2.20 -3.01 -8.58
C PRO A 2 -1.23 -2.69 -7.44
N GLN A 3 0.04 -3.04 -7.59
CA GLN A 3 1.07 -2.86 -6.56
C GLN A 3 1.29 -1.39 -6.21
N TRP A 4 1.19 -0.48 -7.19
CA TRP A 4 1.26 0.96 -6.94
C TRP A 4 0.14 1.47 -6.02
N LYS A 5 -1.02 0.78 -6.01
CA LYS A 5 -2.12 1.13 -5.14
C LYS A 5 -1.85 0.66 -3.71
N THR A 6 -1.26 -0.52 -3.53
CA THR A 6 -0.79 -0.99 -2.22
C THR A 6 0.26 -0.04 -1.64
N LEU A 7 1.21 0.43 -2.45
CA LEU A 7 2.16 1.48 -2.04
C LEU A 7 1.43 2.74 -1.60
N LEU A 8 0.53 3.27 -2.43
CA LEU A 8 -0.20 4.50 -2.13
C LEU A 8 -1.01 4.40 -0.84
N ASP A 9 -1.70 3.28 -0.63
CA ASP A 9 -2.49 3.03 0.57
C ASP A 9 -1.58 3.03 1.82
N GLY A 10 -0.40 2.42 1.73
CA GLY A 10 0.61 2.46 2.79
C GLY A 10 1.10 3.89 3.11
N VAL A 11 1.40 4.67 2.07
CA VAL A 11 1.83 6.08 2.21
C VAL A 11 0.73 6.92 2.86
N LEU A 12 -0.51 6.76 2.44
CA LEU A 12 -1.65 7.50 2.97
C LEU A 12 -1.97 7.10 4.42
N ALA A 13 -1.76 5.83 4.79
CA ALA A 13 -1.97 5.33 6.15
C ALA A 13 -0.99 5.91 7.19
N VAL A 14 0.19 6.41 6.77
CA VAL A 14 1.10 7.09 7.69
C VAL A 14 0.48 8.43 8.13
N PRO A 15 0.16 8.66 9.41
CA PRO A 15 -0.40 9.95 9.81
C PRO A 15 0.61 11.08 9.60
N GLU A 16 0.12 12.26 9.20
CA GLU A 16 0.95 13.47 9.27
C GLU A 16 1.27 13.77 10.72
N LYS A 17 2.51 14.22 11.00
CA LYS A 17 3.00 14.71 12.30
C LYS A 17 4.52 14.76 12.34
N VAL A 18 5.00 15.34 13.42
CA VAL A 18 6.37 15.23 13.89
C VAL A 18 6.64 13.81 14.40
N TYR A 19 7.73 13.20 13.92
CA TYR A 19 8.22 11.87 14.34
C TYR A 19 9.53 11.94 15.14
N GLU A 20 9.97 13.15 15.47
CA GLU A 20 11.28 13.48 16.00
C GLU A 20 11.13 14.41 17.21
N THR A 21 12.11 14.47 18.09
CA THR A 21 12.07 15.38 19.26
C THR A 21 12.99 16.57 19.06
N PHE A 22 12.48 17.79 19.30
CA PHE A 22 13.32 18.99 19.32
C PHE A 22 14.19 19.01 20.59
N GLN A 23 15.50 19.12 20.40
CA GLN A 23 16.50 19.12 21.46
C GLN A 23 16.80 20.56 21.91
N ASN A 24 17.17 20.69 23.20
CA ASN A 24 17.50 21.99 23.81
C ASN A 24 18.74 22.69 23.20
N ASN A 25 19.53 21.98 22.38
CA ASN A 25 20.70 22.50 21.65
C ASN A 25 20.34 23.06 20.26
N GLY A 26 19.07 23.05 19.85
CA GLY A 26 18.59 23.75 18.66
C GLY A 26 18.44 22.89 17.38
N GLY A 27 18.07 21.61 17.49
CA GLY A 27 17.80 20.74 16.34
C GLY A 27 16.86 19.58 16.68
N TRP A 28 16.38 18.82 15.69
CA TRP A 28 15.63 17.59 15.97
C TRP A 28 16.55 16.38 16.05
N ASP A 29 16.17 15.41 16.89
CA ASP A 29 16.94 14.18 17.12
C ASP A 29 17.00 13.24 15.90
N ASN A 30 16.06 13.39 14.96
CA ASN A 30 15.88 12.50 13.80
C ASN A 30 15.75 11.02 14.19
N ASP A 31 15.29 10.72 15.41
CA ASP A 31 15.11 9.36 15.91
C ASP A 31 13.76 8.80 15.45
N THR A 32 13.72 8.29 14.22
CA THR A 32 12.47 7.88 13.58
C THR A 32 12.41 6.36 13.37
N ARG A 33 11.19 5.82 13.29
CA ARG A 33 10.99 4.42 12.88
C ARG A 33 11.55 4.14 11.48
N PHE A 34 11.53 5.14 10.60
CA PHE A 34 12.00 5.02 9.23
C PHE A 34 13.52 4.99 9.15
N GLY A 35 14.21 5.84 9.92
CA GLY A 35 15.67 5.79 10.05
C GLY A 35 16.16 4.44 10.56
N ARG A 36 15.48 3.86 11.58
CA ARG A 36 15.75 2.50 12.07
C ARG A 36 15.57 1.43 11.00
N GLN A 37 14.48 1.49 10.23
CA GLN A 37 14.20 0.53 9.15
C GLN A 37 15.21 0.63 8.01
N PHE A 38 15.58 1.85 7.62
CA PHE A 38 16.56 2.09 6.56
C PHE A 38 17.96 1.63 6.98
N GLY A 39 18.30 1.78 8.26
CA GLY A 39 19.62 1.48 8.84
C GLY A 39 20.46 2.72 9.15
N GLU A 40 19.88 3.91 9.01
CA GLU A 40 20.51 5.21 9.22
C GLU A 40 19.58 6.04 10.10
N ASN A 41 19.61 5.77 11.42
CA ASN A 41 18.77 6.48 12.38
C ASN A 41 19.51 7.71 12.94
N GLY A 42 18.78 8.77 13.27
CA GLY A 42 19.37 10.02 13.78
C GLY A 42 19.85 10.98 12.68
N VAL A 43 19.39 10.79 11.43
CA VAL A 43 19.72 11.64 10.28
C VAL A 43 18.47 12.22 9.62
N ALA A 44 18.54 13.47 9.16
CA ALA A 44 17.45 14.19 8.53
C ALA A 44 17.45 14.01 7.01
N TRP A 45 17.28 12.78 6.53
CA TRP A 45 17.27 12.48 5.09
C TRP A 45 15.87 12.11 4.64
N CYS A 46 15.31 12.90 3.70
CA CYS A 46 13.94 12.72 3.22
C CYS A 46 13.73 11.43 2.42
N ALA A 47 14.73 11.02 1.63
CA ALA A 47 14.67 9.82 0.81
C ALA A 47 14.52 8.52 1.62
N ILE A 48 14.87 8.53 2.91
CA ILE A 48 14.65 7.41 3.84
C ILE A 48 13.16 7.05 3.91
N PHE A 49 12.29 8.06 4.03
CA PHE A 49 10.85 7.82 4.09
C PHE A 49 10.35 7.20 2.80
N ASP A 50 10.70 7.78 1.65
CA ASP A 50 10.26 7.30 0.33
C ASP A 50 10.70 5.85 0.11
N TRP A 51 11.94 5.49 0.46
CA TRP A 51 12.43 4.12 0.38
C TRP A 51 11.69 3.17 1.34
N CYS A 52 11.48 3.56 2.60
CA CYS A 52 10.77 2.74 3.57
C CYS A 52 9.33 2.44 3.14
N MET A 53 8.63 3.38 2.50
CA MET A 53 7.29 3.13 1.93
C MET A 53 7.32 2.07 0.82
N TYR A 54 8.34 2.09 -0.05
CA TYR A 54 8.55 1.03 -1.03
C TYR A 54 8.90 -0.31 -0.36
N SER A 55 9.75 -0.30 0.66
CA SER A 55 10.10 -1.50 1.42
C SER A 55 8.88 -2.13 2.10
N ASP A 56 8.03 -1.33 2.75
CA ASP A 56 6.82 -1.80 3.43
C ASP A 56 5.81 -2.42 2.45
N ALA A 57 5.78 -1.92 1.20
CA ALA A 57 4.97 -2.46 0.13
C ALA A 57 5.59 -3.68 -0.58
N GLY A 58 6.78 -4.14 -0.18
CA GLY A 58 7.51 -5.24 -0.84
C GLY A 58 8.08 -4.86 -2.22
N LEU A 59 8.37 -3.58 -2.42
CA LEU A 59 8.84 -2.97 -3.68
C LEU A 59 10.24 -2.36 -3.57
N ALA A 60 11.03 -2.74 -2.57
CA ALA A 60 12.39 -2.19 -2.41
C ALA A 60 13.29 -2.43 -3.63
N ASP A 61 13.08 -3.52 -4.37
CA ASP A 61 13.94 -3.92 -5.50
C ASP A 61 13.75 -3.08 -6.78
N ILE A 62 12.67 -2.27 -6.86
CA ILE A 62 12.40 -1.42 -8.04
C ILE A 62 12.87 0.03 -7.87
N VAL A 63 13.45 0.35 -6.70
CA VAL A 63 13.98 1.68 -6.37
C VAL A 63 15.39 1.54 -5.81
N PRO A 64 16.29 2.52 -6.01
CA PRO A 64 17.59 2.49 -5.36
C PRO A 64 17.43 2.70 -3.85
N LYS A 65 18.11 1.90 -3.03
CA LYS A 65 18.30 2.20 -1.60
C LYS A 65 19.33 3.32 -1.47
N THR A 66 18.86 4.55 -1.26
CA THR A 66 19.69 5.75 -1.17
C THR A 66 19.04 6.80 -0.27
N ASP A 67 19.87 7.51 0.48
CA ASP A 67 19.53 8.68 1.29
C ASP A 67 19.63 10.00 0.49
N ASN A 68 20.22 9.94 -0.70
CA ASN A 68 20.57 11.09 -1.53
C ASN A 68 19.64 11.27 -2.75
N VAL A 69 19.06 12.48 -2.88
CA VAL A 69 18.11 12.82 -3.96
C VAL A 69 18.76 12.81 -5.35
N GLY A 70 19.97 13.35 -5.45
CA GLY A 70 20.74 13.36 -6.71
C GLY A 70 21.08 11.94 -7.19
N THR A 71 21.31 11.02 -6.25
CA THR A 71 21.61 9.62 -6.54
C THR A 71 20.40 8.91 -7.14
N PHE A 72 19.20 8.98 -6.54
CA PHE A 72 18.02 8.37 -7.18
C PHE A 72 17.67 9.06 -8.50
N SER A 73 17.86 10.37 -8.62
CA SER A 73 17.55 11.11 -9.85
C SER A 73 18.44 10.64 -11.00
N THR A 74 19.74 10.53 -10.76
CA THR A 74 20.70 10.00 -11.72
C THR A 74 20.39 8.54 -12.07
N TRP A 75 20.02 7.74 -11.07
CA TRP A 75 19.61 6.35 -11.29
C TRP A 75 18.39 6.28 -12.20
N ALA A 76 17.34 7.05 -11.90
CA ALA A 76 16.09 7.08 -12.67
C ALA A 76 16.33 7.47 -14.13
N GLN A 77 17.14 8.51 -14.37
CA GLN A 77 17.52 8.95 -15.72
C GLN A 77 18.26 7.84 -16.49
N LYS A 78 19.23 7.17 -15.85
CA LYS A 78 19.97 6.06 -16.46
C LYS A 78 19.10 4.85 -16.80
N HIS A 79 17.99 4.67 -16.08
CA HIS A 79 17.06 3.55 -16.28
C HIS A 79 15.87 3.93 -17.17
N GLY A 80 15.82 5.15 -17.71
CA GLY A 80 14.69 5.62 -18.52
C GLY A 80 13.39 5.78 -17.72
N GLN A 81 13.49 5.97 -16.40
CA GLN A 81 12.37 6.09 -15.47
C GLN A 81 12.25 7.52 -14.92
N TRP A 82 12.80 8.49 -15.64
CA TRP A 82 12.67 9.90 -15.32
C TRP A 82 11.59 10.54 -16.18
N SER A 83 10.72 11.33 -15.54
CA SER A 83 9.68 12.10 -16.22
C SER A 83 9.69 13.56 -15.77
N GLU A 84 9.28 14.46 -16.67
CA GLU A 84 8.96 15.86 -16.32
C GLU A 84 7.54 16.00 -15.74
N PHE A 85 6.76 14.91 -15.73
CA PHE A 85 5.36 14.90 -15.33
C PHE A 85 5.15 14.02 -14.09
N PRO A 86 4.19 14.39 -13.22
CA PRO A 86 3.87 13.57 -12.06
C PRO A 86 3.22 12.24 -12.46
N SER A 87 3.53 11.20 -11.70
CA SER A 87 2.85 9.90 -11.73
C SER A 87 2.71 9.37 -10.31
N ILE A 88 1.63 8.64 -10.04
CA ILE A 88 1.36 8.13 -8.68
C ILE A 88 2.48 7.19 -8.22
N GLY A 89 2.95 7.39 -6.98
CA GLY A 89 4.07 6.67 -6.40
C GLY A 89 5.44 7.16 -6.84
N ALA A 90 5.54 8.10 -7.78
CA ALA A 90 6.81 8.67 -8.21
C ALA A 90 7.48 9.49 -7.09
N TRP A 91 8.81 9.51 -7.07
CA TRP A 91 9.58 10.37 -6.17
C TRP A 91 9.85 11.71 -6.85
N VAL A 92 9.50 12.81 -6.20
CA VAL A 92 9.73 14.16 -6.76
C VAL A 92 11.13 14.63 -6.40
N ASN A 93 11.89 15.17 -7.36
CA ASN A 93 13.11 15.91 -7.03
C ASN A 93 12.78 17.40 -6.89
N PHE A 94 12.86 17.90 -5.66
CA PHE A 94 12.78 19.32 -5.36
C PHE A 94 14.16 19.97 -5.28
N SER A 95 14.24 21.20 -5.79
CA SER A 95 15.35 22.14 -5.66
C SER A 95 16.70 21.53 -6.04
N ASN A 96 16.72 20.73 -7.12
CA ASN A 96 17.92 20.10 -7.67
C ASN A 96 18.70 19.25 -6.65
N GLY A 97 17.98 18.33 -6.00
CA GLY A 97 18.56 17.43 -5.01
C GLY A 97 18.35 17.86 -3.56
N GLY A 98 17.59 18.93 -3.32
CA GLY A 98 17.37 19.48 -1.98
C GLY A 98 16.34 18.71 -1.15
N HIS A 99 15.30 18.15 -1.79
CA HIS A 99 14.25 17.39 -1.09
C HIS A 99 13.54 16.38 -2.01
N THR A 100 12.91 15.37 -1.42
CA THR A 100 12.04 14.41 -2.14
C THR A 100 10.80 14.07 -1.34
N GLU A 101 9.74 13.76 -2.06
CA GLU A 101 8.47 13.26 -1.52
C GLU A 101 7.80 12.34 -2.55
N LEU A 102 6.90 11.47 -2.11
CA LEU A 102 6.09 10.61 -2.98
C LEU A 102 4.87 11.35 -3.54
N VAL A 103 4.61 11.20 -4.83
CA VAL A 103 3.38 11.70 -5.47
C VAL A 103 2.19 10.83 -5.05
N ILE A 104 1.22 11.45 -4.40
CA ILE A 104 -0.03 10.81 -3.94
C ILE A 104 -1.27 11.27 -4.72
N GLY A 105 -1.12 12.28 -5.58
CA GLY A 105 -2.17 12.78 -6.48
C GLY A 105 -1.68 13.93 -7.34
N PHE A 106 -2.46 14.28 -8.36
CA PHE A 106 -2.20 15.46 -9.18
C PHE A 106 -3.47 15.92 -9.91
N ASP A 107 -3.45 17.17 -10.38
CA ASP A 107 -4.42 17.69 -11.34
C ASP A 107 -3.71 18.46 -12.46
N GLN A 108 -4.48 19.20 -13.25
CA GLN A 108 -3.95 19.96 -14.39
C GLN A 108 -2.88 20.98 -14.00
N ASN A 109 -2.91 21.47 -12.77
CA ASN A 109 -2.09 22.58 -12.29
C ASN A 109 -1.16 22.17 -11.14
N ASN A 110 -1.55 21.19 -10.34
CA ASN A 110 -0.87 20.86 -9.10
C ASN A 110 -0.44 19.40 -9.01
N VAL A 111 0.59 19.17 -8.21
CA VAL A 111 1.02 17.86 -7.71
C VAL A 111 0.81 17.85 -6.20
N ILE A 112 0.34 16.72 -5.71
CA ILE A 112 0.11 16.45 -4.31
C ILE A 112 1.10 15.39 -3.90
N THR A 113 1.91 15.72 -2.91
CA THR A 113 3.01 14.88 -2.45
C THR A 113 2.88 14.59 -0.98
N LYS A 114 3.59 13.57 -0.50
CA LYS A 114 3.76 13.27 0.92
C LYS A 114 5.15 12.68 1.13
N GLY A 115 5.91 13.26 2.05
CA GLY A 115 7.27 12.82 2.33
C GLY A 115 7.63 12.97 3.80
N GLY A 116 8.73 12.33 4.19
CA GLY A 116 9.35 12.47 5.50
C GLY A 116 10.48 13.49 5.48
N ASN A 117 10.93 13.89 6.67
CA ASN A 117 11.79 15.07 6.83
C ASN A 117 11.22 16.28 6.04
N SER A 118 9.90 16.40 6.08
CA SER A 118 9.14 17.49 5.49
C SER A 118 8.73 18.48 6.58
N LEU A 119 8.24 19.64 6.17
CA LEU A 119 7.69 20.64 7.06
C LEU A 119 6.19 20.75 6.87
N GLN A 120 5.45 21.06 7.92
CA GLN A 120 4.07 21.49 7.75
C GLN A 120 4.03 22.76 6.88
N SER A 121 3.07 22.86 5.96
CA SER A 121 2.91 24.04 5.10
C SER A 121 2.86 25.33 5.94
N GLY A 122 3.76 26.27 5.63
CA GLY A 122 3.89 27.55 6.33
C GLY A 122 4.77 27.52 7.59
N ALA A 123 5.31 26.36 7.97
CA ALA A 123 6.27 26.27 9.06
C ALA A 123 7.62 26.89 8.68
N VAL A 124 8.34 27.37 9.70
CA VAL A 124 9.70 27.87 9.57
C VAL A 124 10.64 26.67 9.44
N ASP A 125 11.52 26.72 8.44
CA ASP A 125 12.62 25.78 8.29
C ASP A 125 13.73 26.14 9.28
N ASN A 126 13.99 25.25 10.25
CA ASN A 126 15.06 25.39 11.23
C ASN A 126 16.34 24.64 10.81
N GLY A 127 16.56 24.47 9.50
CA GLY A 127 17.70 23.77 8.91
C GLY A 127 17.46 22.30 8.59
N GLN A 128 16.26 21.79 8.83
CA GLN A 128 15.77 20.46 8.43
C GLN A 128 14.24 20.39 8.55
N GLY A 129 13.65 19.37 7.92
CA GLY A 129 12.26 19.01 8.17
C GLY A 129 12.06 18.45 9.57
N ASN A 130 10.79 18.24 9.93
CA ASN A 130 10.44 17.80 11.28
C ASN A 130 9.39 16.70 11.32
N GLY A 131 9.02 16.11 10.19
CA GLY A 131 8.02 15.05 10.21
C GLY A 131 7.59 14.56 8.83
N VAL A 132 6.44 13.88 8.82
CA VAL A 132 5.76 13.48 7.59
C VAL A 132 4.61 14.44 7.33
N PHE A 133 4.60 15.06 6.15
CA PHE A 133 3.57 16.01 5.76
C PHE A 133 3.23 15.89 4.28
N SER A 134 1.99 16.21 3.94
CA SER A 134 1.56 16.31 2.55
C SER A 134 1.64 17.75 2.06
N HIS A 135 1.96 17.92 0.79
CA HIS A 135 2.03 19.22 0.13
C HIS A 135 1.19 19.27 -1.11
N ASN A 136 0.71 20.47 -1.43
CA ASN A 136 0.08 20.79 -2.70
C ASN A 136 0.90 21.91 -3.36
N SER A 137 1.58 21.59 -4.46
CA SER A 137 2.45 22.53 -5.19
C SER A 137 2.06 22.62 -6.65
N PRO A 138 2.23 23.77 -7.32
CA PRO A 138 2.11 23.83 -8.76
C PRO A 138 3.05 22.80 -9.40
N ARG A 139 2.54 21.88 -10.22
CA ARG A 139 3.34 20.75 -10.77
C ARG A 139 4.41 21.19 -11.77
N ARG A 140 4.38 22.47 -12.17
CA ARG A 140 5.38 23.15 -13.01
C ARG A 140 6.16 24.22 -12.23
N ALA A 141 6.15 24.17 -10.90
CA ALA A 141 6.93 25.11 -10.09
C ALA A 141 8.42 24.97 -10.40
N ALA A 142 9.16 26.07 -10.45
CA ALA A 142 10.59 26.07 -10.76
C ALA A 142 11.44 25.20 -9.81
N LYS A 143 10.95 24.97 -8.58
CA LYS A 143 11.59 24.07 -7.62
C LYS A 143 11.44 22.59 -7.99
N ILE A 144 10.53 22.20 -8.87
CA ILE A 144 10.35 20.80 -9.28
C ILE A 144 11.24 20.54 -10.48
N VAL A 145 12.23 19.67 -10.31
CA VAL A 145 13.17 19.30 -11.38
C VAL A 145 12.62 18.16 -12.23
N GLY A 146 11.90 17.23 -11.60
CA GLY A 146 11.26 16.11 -12.27
C GLY A 146 10.90 15.01 -11.30
N TYR A 147 10.58 13.85 -11.86
CA TYR A 147 9.95 12.75 -11.16
C TYR A 147 10.65 11.44 -11.52
N PHE A 148 11.02 10.66 -10.52
CA PHE A 148 11.38 9.25 -10.69
C PHE A 148 10.10 8.42 -10.69
N ALA A 149 9.72 7.89 -11.86
CA ALA A 149 8.49 7.15 -12.11
C ALA A 149 8.78 5.66 -12.33
N PRO A 150 8.78 4.81 -11.28
CA PRO A 150 9.23 3.43 -11.40
C PRO A 150 8.30 2.54 -12.22
N HIS A 151 8.88 1.46 -12.73
CA HIS A 151 8.15 0.34 -13.35
C HIS A 151 7.72 -0.65 -12.27
N PHE A 152 6.42 -0.81 -12.08
CA PHE A 152 5.89 -1.76 -11.12
C PHE A 152 5.94 -3.21 -11.67
N PRO A 153 6.32 -4.21 -10.85
CA PRO A 153 6.51 -5.59 -11.30
C PRO A 153 5.27 -6.25 -11.90
N ASP A 154 4.07 -5.85 -11.46
CA ASP A 154 2.80 -6.35 -11.98
C ASP A 154 2.46 -5.83 -13.39
N GLY A 155 3.30 -4.95 -13.96
CA GLY A 155 3.11 -4.36 -15.28
C GLY A 155 1.98 -3.35 -15.36
N VAL A 156 1.33 -3.02 -14.23
CA VAL A 156 0.24 -2.04 -14.20
C VAL A 156 0.82 -0.66 -13.99
N CYS A 157 0.67 0.21 -14.97
CA CYS A 157 1.18 1.57 -14.85
C CYS A 157 0.31 2.40 -13.90
N PRO A 158 0.93 3.13 -12.95
CA PRO A 158 0.21 4.12 -12.17
C PRO A 158 -0.35 5.23 -13.07
N PRO A 159 -1.44 5.90 -12.66
CA PRO A 159 -1.89 7.12 -13.31
C PRO A 159 -0.75 8.12 -13.47
N THR A 160 -0.64 8.72 -14.65
CA THR A 160 0.46 9.60 -15.03
C THR A 160 -0.08 10.80 -15.78
N ALA A 161 0.60 11.94 -15.65
CA ALA A 161 0.37 13.11 -16.50
C ALA A 161 1.30 13.13 -17.72
N ASP A 162 2.19 12.15 -17.87
CA ASP A 162 3.17 12.07 -18.95
C ASP A 162 2.51 11.59 -20.27
N PRO A 163 2.39 12.44 -21.30
CA PRO A 163 1.83 12.04 -22.60
C PRO A 163 2.72 11.06 -23.37
N SER A 164 3.96 10.87 -22.95
CA SER A 164 4.96 10.00 -23.59
C SER A 164 5.55 9.01 -22.59
N ASP A 165 4.74 8.58 -21.62
CA ASP A 165 5.19 7.69 -20.55
C ASP A 165 5.81 6.39 -21.13
N PRO A 166 7.10 6.12 -20.88
CA PRO A 166 7.78 4.95 -21.43
C PRO A 166 7.26 3.62 -20.88
N ARG A 167 6.43 3.66 -19.83
CA ARG A 167 5.76 2.49 -19.26
C ARG A 167 4.50 2.10 -20.04
N GLY A 168 3.99 2.99 -20.89
CA GLY A 168 2.82 2.73 -21.76
C GLY A 168 1.48 3.21 -21.19
N ALA A 169 1.46 3.90 -20.04
CA ALA A 169 0.22 4.46 -19.50
C ALA A 169 -0.37 5.57 -20.39
N ALA A 170 -1.69 5.63 -20.48
CA ALA A 170 -2.38 6.79 -21.04
C ALA A 170 -2.31 7.96 -20.06
N ALA A 171 -1.89 9.14 -20.55
CA ALA A 171 -1.88 10.34 -19.73
C ALA A 171 -3.30 10.73 -19.30
N VAL A 172 -3.44 11.09 -18.03
CA VAL A 172 -4.68 11.65 -17.47
C VAL A 172 -4.45 13.08 -16.99
N ALA A 173 -5.47 13.91 -17.09
CA ALA A 173 -5.39 15.31 -16.68
C ALA A 173 -5.28 15.46 -15.14
N SER A 174 -5.85 14.51 -14.41
CA SER A 174 -5.89 14.48 -12.95
C SER A 174 -6.09 13.07 -12.44
N TRP A 175 -5.60 12.81 -11.24
CA TRP A 175 -5.94 11.61 -10.47
C TRP A 175 -5.76 11.86 -8.97
N ARG A 176 -6.71 11.37 -8.17
CA ARG A 176 -6.68 11.39 -6.71
C ARG A 176 -7.00 10.00 -6.14
N HIS A 177 -6.55 9.77 -4.90
CA HIS A 177 -6.90 8.55 -4.19
C HIS A 177 -8.43 8.41 -4.08
N GLY A 178 -8.94 7.27 -4.54
CA GLY A 178 -10.38 6.99 -4.66
C GLY A 178 -10.90 7.07 -6.10
N ASP A 179 -10.20 7.74 -7.01
CA ASP A 179 -10.58 7.79 -8.42
C ASP A 179 -10.46 6.41 -9.10
N PRO A 180 -11.26 6.13 -10.14
CA PRO A 180 -11.11 4.92 -10.95
C PRO A 180 -9.69 4.78 -11.51
N ILE A 181 -9.25 3.52 -11.68
CA ILE A 181 -8.00 3.24 -12.38
C ILE A 181 -8.21 3.56 -13.87
N PRO A 182 -7.41 4.44 -14.47
CA PRO A 182 -7.52 4.74 -15.89
C PRO A 182 -7.29 3.48 -16.74
N PRO A 183 -7.94 3.37 -17.91
CA PRO A 183 -7.64 2.32 -18.87
C PRO A 183 -6.14 2.31 -19.16
N GLN A 184 -5.52 1.13 -19.09
CA GLN A 184 -4.16 0.94 -19.57
C GLN A 184 -4.23 0.89 -21.10
N ASN A 185 -3.24 1.44 -21.80
CA ASN A 185 -3.14 1.17 -23.22
C ASN A 185 -2.82 -0.32 -23.36
N ASP A 186 -3.75 -1.08 -23.93
CA ASP A 186 -3.57 -2.47 -24.33
C ASP A 186 -2.66 -2.59 -25.57
N GLY A 187 -2.18 -1.45 -26.08
CA GLY A 187 -1.21 -1.31 -27.16
C GLY A 187 -0.07 -2.30 -26.95
N GLY A 188 -0.12 -3.37 -27.74
CA GLY A 188 0.48 -4.66 -27.44
C GLY A 188 1.88 -4.54 -26.87
N GLN A 189 2.16 -5.39 -25.89
CA GLN A 189 3.50 -5.67 -25.36
C GLN A 189 4.53 -5.40 -26.45
N GLN A 190 5.17 -4.23 -26.44
CA GLN A 190 6.43 -4.08 -27.13
C GLN A 190 7.34 -5.00 -26.32
N GLU A 191 7.53 -6.22 -26.83
CA GLU A 191 8.67 -7.04 -26.51
C GLU A 191 9.85 -6.09 -26.43
N ALA A 192 10.43 -5.97 -25.23
CA ALA A 192 11.62 -5.18 -25.00
C ALA A 192 12.73 -5.75 -25.90
N ALA A 193 12.84 -5.21 -27.11
CA ALA A 193 13.86 -5.58 -28.06
C ALA A 193 15.21 -5.18 -27.45
N GLY A 194 15.94 -6.16 -26.92
CA GLY A 194 17.37 -6.04 -26.66
C GLY A 194 17.89 -6.23 -25.24
N ARG A 195 17.12 -6.75 -24.26
CA ARG A 195 17.77 -7.30 -23.05
C ARG A 195 18.38 -8.67 -23.37
N PRO A 196 19.72 -8.87 -23.24
CA PRO A 196 20.29 -10.20 -23.35
C PRO A 196 19.69 -11.09 -22.25
N ALA A 197 19.23 -12.27 -22.65
CA ALA A 197 18.62 -13.24 -21.74
C ALA A 197 19.57 -13.55 -20.57
N PRO A 198 19.07 -13.59 -19.32
CA PRO A 198 19.85 -14.15 -18.22
C PRO A 198 20.20 -15.61 -18.54
N PRO A 199 21.40 -16.09 -18.13
CA PRO A 199 21.80 -17.47 -18.39
C PRO A 199 20.80 -18.45 -17.79
N ALA A 200 20.46 -19.48 -18.58
CA ALA A 200 19.41 -20.44 -18.29
C ALA A 200 19.64 -21.16 -16.95
N ALA A 201 18.67 -21.04 -16.05
CA ALA A 201 18.45 -21.99 -14.97
C ALA A 201 17.87 -23.30 -15.54
N PRO A 202 18.20 -24.47 -14.96
CA PRO A 202 17.81 -25.76 -15.52
C PRO A 202 16.29 -25.98 -15.48
N ARG A 203 15.76 -26.43 -16.62
CA ARG A 203 14.37 -26.82 -16.85
C ARG A 203 13.99 -28.03 -16.01
N LEU A 204 12.90 -27.92 -15.25
CA LEU A 204 12.07 -29.05 -14.86
C LEU A 204 10.59 -28.72 -15.12
N MET A 205 10.07 -29.41 -16.13
CA MET A 205 8.70 -29.96 -16.25
C MET A 205 7.52 -29.00 -16.49
N GLU A 206 7.33 -28.64 -17.76
CA GLU A 206 6.01 -28.64 -18.41
C GLU A 206 5.74 -30.06 -18.94
N ALA A 207 5.18 -30.93 -18.11
CA ALA A 207 4.55 -32.18 -18.51
C ALA A 207 3.74 -32.71 -17.32
N ASP A 208 2.49 -32.25 -17.16
CA ASP A 208 1.37 -33.01 -16.53
C ASP A 208 0.06 -32.20 -16.47
N MET A 209 -0.34 -31.59 -17.59
CA MET A 209 -1.69 -31.02 -17.76
C MET A 209 -2.66 -32.01 -18.45
N ALA A 210 -2.35 -33.31 -18.46
CA ALA A 210 -3.12 -34.33 -19.17
C ALA A 210 -3.71 -35.45 -18.28
N SER A 211 -3.68 -35.33 -16.95
CA SER A 211 -4.39 -36.26 -16.06
C SER A 211 -5.32 -35.49 -15.12
N GLY A 212 -6.62 -35.53 -15.41
CA GLY A 212 -7.67 -34.89 -14.60
C GLY A 212 -7.80 -35.49 -13.20
N GLN A 213 -6.88 -35.14 -12.30
CA GLN A 213 -6.99 -35.39 -10.87
C GLN A 213 -6.84 -34.08 -10.09
N ILE A 214 -7.97 -33.60 -9.59
CA ILE A 214 -8.06 -32.60 -8.54
C ILE A 214 -7.56 -33.27 -7.24
N PRO A 215 -6.60 -32.70 -6.49
CA PRO A 215 -6.36 -33.12 -5.11
C PRO A 215 -7.55 -32.69 -4.24
N THR A 216 -8.49 -33.61 -4.08
CA THR A 216 -9.54 -33.56 -3.06
C THR A 216 -8.91 -33.68 -1.68
N GLY A 217 -9.13 -32.70 -0.82
CA GLY A 217 -8.65 -32.80 0.55
C GLY A 217 -8.95 -31.63 1.48
N TYR A 218 -10.16 -31.07 1.49
CA TYR A 218 -10.77 -30.54 2.73
C TYR A 218 -12.29 -30.69 2.66
N GLY A 219 -12.84 -31.26 3.74
CA GLY A 219 -14.13 -31.95 3.78
C GLY A 219 -15.33 -31.11 3.37
N ALA A 220 -16.17 -31.74 2.57
CA ALA A 220 -17.56 -31.36 2.37
C ALA A 220 -18.32 -31.58 3.69
N ASP A 221 -18.58 -30.51 4.40
CA ASP A 221 -19.82 -30.33 5.15
C ASP A 221 -20.21 -28.85 5.09
N THR A 222 -21.03 -28.55 4.09
CA THR A 222 -21.87 -27.35 3.94
C THR A 222 -21.25 -26.01 4.37
N VAL A 223 -20.21 -25.58 3.64
CA VAL A 223 -20.05 -24.15 3.34
C VAL A 223 -21.26 -23.78 2.48
N GLY A 224 -22.31 -23.27 3.11
CA GLY A 224 -23.50 -22.80 2.42
C GLY A 224 -23.10 -21.76 1.38
N ASN A 225 -23.03 -22.19 0.12
CA ASN A 225 -22.82 -21.47 -1.12
C ASN A 225 -22.29 -20.04 -0.93
N VAL A 226 -20.97 -19.91 -0.81
CA VAL A 226 -20.30 -18.67 -1.24
C VAL A 226 -20.34 -18.71 -2.77
N THR A 227 -21.42 -18.20 -3.36
CA THR A 227 -21.64 -18.24 -4.82
C THR A 227 -20.66 -17.37 -5.60
N ASP A 228 -19.88 -16.53 -4.93
CA ASP A 228 -18.92 -15.63 -5.55
C ASP A 228 -17.75 -15.27 -4.60
N PRO A 229 -16.61 -15.98 -4.67
CA PRO A 229 -15.45 -15.71 -3.84
C PRO A 229 -14.80 -14.33 -4.10
N SER A 230 -15.14 -13.64 -5.20
CA SER A 230 -14.66 -12.27 -5.46
C SER A 230 -15.28 -11.22 -4.53
N LYS A 231 -16.32 -11.58 -3.77
CA LYS A 231 -17.05 -10.71 -2.84
C LYS A 231 -16.61 -10.86 -1.38
N CYS A 232 -15.55 -11.62 -1.14
CA CYS A 232 -15.03 -11.89 0.18
C CYS A 232 -13.64 -11.26 0.33
N THR A 233 -13.43 -10.54 1.43
CA THR A 233 -12.10 -10.05 1.81
C THR A 233 -11.50 -11.02 2.80
N VAL A 234 -10.34 -11.59 2.46
CA VAL A 234 -9.57 -12.43 3.39
C VAL A 234 -8.65 -11.54 4.21
N ILE A 235 -8.83 -11.55 5.52
CA ILE A 235 -8.01 -10.82 6.49
C ILE A 235 -7.10 -11.83 7.18
N PHE A 236 -5.79 -11.68 6.96
CA PHE A 236 -4.77 -12.49 7.62
C PHE A 236 -4.44 -11.88 8.98
N MET A 237 -4.53 -12.67 10.05
CA MET A 237 -4.10 -12.23 11.37
C MET A 237 -2.71 -12.78 11.66
N ASN A 238 -1.72 -11.88 11.79
CA ASN A 238 -0.38 -12.24 12.21
C ASN A 238 -0.22 -11.94 13.71
N GLY A 239 -0.05 -12.98 14.52
CA GLY A 239 0.29 -12.82 15.94
C GLY A 239 0.52 -14.15 16.65
N PRO A 240 1.77 -14.51 17.01
CA PRO A 240 2.02 -15.64 17.89
C PRO A 240 1.70 -15.22 19.33
N HIS A 241 0.50 -15.54 19.80
CA HIS A 241 0.14 -15.34 21.20
C HIS A 241 0.36 -16.63 21.99
N SER A 242 1.61 -16.91 22.34
CA SER A 242 1.96 -17.98 23.29
C SER A 242 1.81 -17.46 24.72
N GLY A 243 0.56 -17.39 25.22
CA GLY A 243 0.25 -17.03 26.60
C GLY A 243 -1.25 -17.16 26.89
N LYS A 244 -1.64 -17.35 28.16
CA LYS A 244 -3.05 -17.22 28.57
C LYS A 244 -3.45 -15.76 28.49
N ILE A 245 -3.84 -15.35 27.30
CA ILE A 245 -4.50 -14.08 27.04
C ILE A 245 -5.99 -14.29 27.34
N GLY A 246 -6.67 -13.28 27.90
CA GLY A 246 -8.13 -13.30 28.07
C GLY A 246 -8.87 -13.37 26.73
N ASP A 247 -10.17 -13.13 26.75
CA ASP A 247 -10.96 -13.12 25.51
C ASP A 247 -10.39 -12.09 24.51
N VAL A 248 -9.95 -12.58 23.35
CA VAL A 248 -9.50 -11.72 22.25
C VAL A 248 -10.72 -11.41 21.39
N TYR A 249 -10.94 -10.13 21.09
CA TYR A 249 -12.04 -9.72 20.22
C TYR A 249 -11.50 -9.09 18.94
N ASN A 250 -12.13 -9.45 17.83
CA ASN A 250 -12.04 -8.69 16.59
C ASN A 250 -13.17 -7.68 16.56
N TYR A 251 -12.81 -6.41 16.42
CA TYR A 251 -13.75 -5.33 16.22
C TYR A 251 -13.88 -5.04 14.74
N PHE A 252 -15.12 -4.94 14.30
CA PHE A 252 -15.46 -4.56 12.93
C PHE A 252 -16.20 -3.23 12.98
N PHE A 253 -15.79 -2.31 12.12
CA PHE A 253 -16.42 -1.00 11.97
C PHE A 253 -16.99 -0.89 10.56
N CYS A 254 -18.13 -0.20 10.43
CA CYS A 254 -18.80 0.00 9.15
C CYS A 254 -19.27 1.45 9.04
N ASP A 255 -18.68 2.19 8.11
CA ASP A 255 -19.03 3.60 7.87
C ASP A 255 -20.33 3.78 7.05
N HIS A 256 -20.92 2.66 6.60
CA HIS A 256 -22.09 2.62 5.72
C HIS A 256 -23.36 2.12 6.43
N GLY A 257 -23.43 2.33 7.75
CA GLY A 257 -24.57 1.91 8.57
C GLY A 257 -24.50 0.43 8.97
N LYS A 258 -25.64 -0.26 8.97
CA LYS A 258 -25.73 -1.66 9.42
C LYS A 258 -25.21 -2.61 8.33
N ALA A 259 -24.37 -3.56 8.71
CA ALA A 259 -23.86 -4.63 7.85
C ALA A 259 -23.97 -5.97 8.56
N LYS A 260 -24.37 -7.02 7.83
CA LYS A 260 -24.24 -8.41 8.30
C LYS A 260 -22.96 -8.99 7.70
N LEU A 261 -22.07 -9.44 8.56
CA LEU A 261 -20.81 -10.05 8.21
C LEU A 261 -20.89 -11.56 8.49
N ARG A 262 -20.32 -12.35 7.59
CA ARG A 262 -20.00 -13.75 7.86
C ARG A 262 -18.49 -13.84 8.05
N VAL A 263 -18.06 -14.34 9.22
CA VAL A 263 -16.66 -14.45 9.61
C VAL A 263 -16.32 -15.93 9.78
N ALA A 264 -15.26 -16.39 9.15
CA ALA A 264 -14.73 -17.74 9.34
C ALA A 264 -13.49 -17.71 10.26
N PHE A 265 -13.32 -18.74 11.09
CA PHE A 265 -12.14 -18.93 11.93
C PHE A 265 -11.62 -20.35 11.72
N ASN A 266 -10.30 -20.52 11.73
CA ASN A 266 -9.65 -21.83 11.62
C ASN A 266 -8.90 -22.13 12.92
N GLY A 267 -9.25 -23.24 13.55
CA GLY A 267 -8.63 -23.70 14.80
C GLY A 267 -8.30 -25.19 14.77
N PRO A 268 -7.74 -25.73 15.86
CA PRO A 268 -7.39 -27.14 16.04
C PRO A 268 -8.57 -28.10 15.81
N ASN A 269 -9.80 -27.60 15.98
CA ASN A 269 -11.04 -28.36 15.81
C ASN A 269 -11.70 -28.13 14.44
N GLY A 270 -10.99 -27.50 13.50
CA GLY A 270 -11.48 -27.19 12.15
C GLY A 270 -12.05 -25.78 12.01
N TRP A 271 -12.78 -25.56 10.92
CA TRP A 271 -13.38 -24.26 10.60
C TRP A 271 -14.66 -24.03 11.40
N ARG A 272 -14.83 -22.83 11.95
CA ARG A 272 -16.11 -22.33 12.48
C ARG A 272 -16.52 -21.06 11.76
N ILE A 273 -17.83 -20.87 11.56
CA ILE A 273 -18.39 -19.68 10.92
C ILE A 273 -19.32 -18.98 11.90
N GLN A 274 -19.16 -17.67 12.05
CA GLN A 274 -20.01 -16.82 12.87
C GLN A 274 -20.62 -15.69 12.04
N GLN A 275 -21.90 -15.40 12.26
CA GLN A 275 -22.56 -14.25 11.66
C GLN A 275 -22.63 -13.12 12.68
N VAL A 276 -22.24 -11.92 12.26
CA VAL A 276 -22.11 -10.77 13.13
C VAL A 276 -22.81 -9.61 12.46
N THR A 277 -23.58 -8.87 13.24
CA THR A 277 -24.20 -7.65 12.76
C THR A 277 -23.41 -6.48 13.32
N VAL A 278 -22.84 -5.68 12.43
CA VAL A 278 -22.09 -4.47 12.74
C VAL A 278 -23.00 -3.30 12.42
N ASP A 279 -23.26 -2.42 13.37
CA ASP A 279 -23.84 -1.12 13.07
C ASP A 279 -22.75 -0.05 13.04
N SER A 280 -23.13 1.21 12.79
CA SER A 280 -22.19 2.34 12.76
C SER A 280 -21.44 2.57 14.07
N ALA A 281 -21.75 1.82 15.13
CA ALA A 281 -21.14 1.93 16.46
C ALA A 281 -20.16 0.79 16.80
N SER A 282 -19.77 -0.06 15.82
CA SER A 282 -18.87 -1.21 15.94
C SER A 282 -19.51 -2.51 16.44
N GLY A 283 -19.06 -3.64 15.90
CA GLY A 283 -19.45 -4.98 16.34
C GLY A 283 -18.22 -5.81 16.74
N ALA A 284 -18.33 -6.58 17.83
CA ALA A 284 -17.23 -7.42 18.32
C ALA A 284 -17.51 -8.91 18.10
N VAL A 285 -16.45 -9.65 17.75
CA VAL A 285 -16.52 -11.11 17.55
C VAL A 285 -15.45 -11.77 18.41
N PRO A 286 -15.86 -12.65 19.33
CA PRO A 286 -14.89 -13.35 20.16
C PRO A 286 -14.07 -14.34 19.33
N VAL A 287 -12.77 -14.32 19.56
CA VAL A 287 -11.80 -15.27 19.03
C VAL A 287 -11.44 -16.22 20.16
N ALA A 288 -11.66 -17.52 19.95
CA ALA A 288 -11.40 -18.50 21.00
C ALA A 288 -9.89 -18.66 21.17
N PRO A 289 -9.37 -18.91 22.40
CA PRO A 289 -7.93 -19.08 22.63
C PRO A 289 -7.30 -20.21 21.82
N GLU A 290 -8.08 -21.21 21.44
CA GLU A 290 -7.64 -22.31 20.58
C GLU A 290 -7.44 -21.91 19.11
N ASP A 291 -7.96 -20.77 18.66
CA ASP A 291 -7.92 -20.34 17.27
C ASP A 291 -6.53 -19.76 16.88
N LYS A 292 -5.51 -20.62 16.82
CA LYS A 292 -4.06 -20.28 16.71
C LYS A 292 -3.63 -19.63 15.40
N GLU A 293 -4.42 -19.78 14.34
CA GLU A 293 -4.22 -19.17 13.01
C GLU A 293 -5.60 -18.82 12.45
N SER A 294 -6.22 -17.80 13.00
CA SER A 294 -7.51 -17.39 12.50
C SER A 294 -7.38 -16.54 11.24
N HIS A 295 -7.85 -17.08 10.14
CA HIS A 295 -8.02 -16.37 8.89
C HIS A 295 -9.47 -15.90 8.83
N ALA A 296 -9.71 -14.62 9.06
CA ALA A 296 -11.04 -14.06 9.00
C ALA A 296 -11.38 -13.68 7.56
N SER A 297 -12.18 -14.50 6.88
CA SER A 297 -12.84 -14.05 5.66
C SER A 297 -14.10 -13.30 6.04
N VAL A 298 -14.25 -12.07 5.57
CA VAL A 298 -15.43 -11.24 5.80
C VAL A 298 -16.15 -11.03 4.48
N CYS A 299 -17.43 -11.40 4.43
CA CYS A 299 -18.29 -11.10 3.30
C CYS A 299 -19.55 -10.37 3.79
N ARG A 300 -19.91 -9.26 3.12
CA ARG A 300 -21.15 -8.53 3.39
C ARG A 300 -22.33 -9.35 2.89
N MET A 301 -23.29 -9.62 3.76
CA MET A 301 -24.58 -10.19 3.39
C MET A 301 -25.60 -9.06 3.18
N PRO A 302 -26.44 -9.14 2.12
CA PRO A 302 -27.57 -8.23 1.94
C PRO A 302 -28.45 -8.19 3.19
N LEU A 303 -28.83 -7.00 3.63
CA LEU A 303 -29.78 -6.84 4.75
C LEU A 303 -31.23 -7.13 4.35
N ALA A 304 -31.55 -6.98 3.06
CA ALA A 304 -32.83 -7.28 2.42
C ALA A 304 -32.60 -7.57 0.92
N ASP A 305 -33.61 -8.13 0.23
CA ASP A 305 -33.52 -8.53 -1.18
C ASP A 305 -33.23 -7.38 -2.16
N ASN A 306 -33.41 -6.13 -1.73
CA ASN A 306 -33.18 -4.91 -2.51
C ASN A 306 -31.96 -4.10 -2.03
N ASP A 307 -31.09 -4.70 -1.22
CA ASP A 307 -29.88 -4.05 -0.71
C ASP A 307 -28.84 -3.90 -1.82
N THR A 308 -28.77 -2.70 -2.40
CA THR A 308 -27.86 -2.33 -3.51
C THR A 308 -26.50 -1.81 -3.05
N ALA A 309 -26.24 -1.73 -1.73
CA ALA A 309 -24.98 -1.19 -1.27
C ALA A 309 -23.81 -2.09 -1.74
N SER A 310 -22.77 -1.47 -2.29
CA SER A 310 -21.66 -2.22 -2.88
C SER A 310 -20.98 -3.13 -1.86
N ALA A 311 -20.49 -4.30 -2.29
CA ALA A 311 -19.77 -5.24 -1.43
C ALA A 311 -18.41 -4.69 -0.93
N ASN A 312 -17.95 -3.56 -1.48
CA ASN A 312 -16.71 -2.87 -1.13
C ASN A 312 -16.94 -1.86 0.01
N ILE A 313 -17.62 -2.26 1.08
CA ILE A 313 -17.66 -1.45 2.29
C ILE A 313 -16.26 -1.48 2.88
N PRO A 314 -15.61 -0.32 3.11
CA PRO A 314 -14.37 -0.28 3.90
C PRO A 314 -14.69 -0.81 5.28
N ILE A 315 -14.17 -1.99 5.62
CA ILE A 315 -14.28 -2.57 6.95
C ILE A 315 -12.95 -2.29 7.65
N GLY A 316 -12.96 -1.32 8.57
CA GLY A 316 -11.87 -1.15 9.51
C GLY A 316 -11.88 -2.29 10.52
N TRP A 317 -10.70 -2.75 10.93
CA TRP A 317 -10.55 -3.77 11.96
C TRP A 317 -9.56 -3.34 13.04
N GLY A 318 -9.77 -3.86 14.24
CA GLY A 318 -8.86 -3.70 15.36
C GLY A 318 -8.94 -4.91 16.27
N THR A 319 -7.80 -5.34 16.80
CA THR A 319 -7.71 -6.37 17.84
C THR A 319 -7.52 -5.69 19.18
N ASN A 320 -8.45 -5.95 20.12
CA ASN A 320 -8.21 -5.61 21.53
C ASN A 320 -8.05 -6.89 22.33
N VAL A 321 -7.00 -6.90 23.14
CA VAL A 321 -6.74 -7.91 24.14
C VAL A 321 -7.20 -7.36 25.48
N PHE A 322 -8.25 -7.95 26.06
CA PHE A 322 -8.62 -7.65 27.43
C PHE A 322 -7.94 -8.66 28.35
N ALA A 323 -7.09 -8.19 29.25
CA ALA A 323 -6.60 -9.00 30.35
C ALA A 323 -7.76 -9.18 31.35
N ALA A 324 -8.03 -10.43 31.73
CA ALA A 324 -8.93 -10.76 32.83
C ALA A 324 -8.32 -10.40 34.18
#